data_AF-L8GVG4-F1
#
_entry.id   AF-L8GVG4-F1
#
_cell.length_a   1.000
_cell.length_b   1.000
_cell.length_c   1.000
_cell.angle_alpha   90.00
_cell.angle_beta   90.00
_cell.angle_gamma   90.00
#
_symmetry.space_group_name_H-M   'P 1'
#
loop_
_entity.id
_entity.type
_entity.pdbx_description
1 polymer ?
#
loop_
_entity_poly.entity_id
_entity_poly.type
_entity_poly.pdbx_seq_one_letter_code
_entity_poly.pdbx_strand_id
1 'polypeptide(L)'
;GRLPARRELDARRPSERVPGRAALHLLSSSGCAHSADGLRCLLTAYSLYENRGWGGIGDSLHIKLARYSFLVGNHERCLAFFQKLFSDCHQPPPAQNSLLREFLHLAAQIAQTSAASSELVASCLPVPVIDQQSVRLFLASYDPSSGGEQKLWDSLQSRVLRQVSAPRSSLPSSRPVSVIQEYIYIEVEVRNPLQVPIQLTDVQLVCTHVPVDADAAHEREDSPRFLVEPFNHVLRAQEKQKLLFWVVPLVEGQLVIEGIGFKLCGMLWGQSNFINLHKCFVGGGGGGQLHSSTAGAGYSSLSASSSASPPASEPSSPADNNAIHVVGAMPLIEASFEHFPEQMLQGEVALLTLRLKNIGHMGLEGISVGISHPHFFLIGGDDSSAAAEVDDSM
;
A
#
# COMPACT_ATOMS: atom_id res chain seq x y z
N GLY A 1 68.67 -28.73 46.33
CA GLY A 1 68.41 -28.84 44.88
C GLY A 1 67.53 -27.69 44.43
N ARG A 2 67.85 -27.08 43.29
CA ARG A 2 66.97 -26.15 42.54
C ARG A 2 67.21 -26.39 41.04
N LEU A 3 66.12 -26.40 40.27
CA LEU A 3 66.11 -26.66 38.82
C LEU A 3 66.64 -25.44 38.04
N PRO A 4 67.32 -25.65 36.89
CA PRO A 4 67.71 -24.56 36.00
C PRO A 4 66.71 -24.29 34.86
N ALA A 5 66.68 -23.03 34.45
CA ALA A 5 66.38 -22.51 33.10
C ALA A 5 65.06 -22.88 32.39
N ARG A 6 64.20 -21.87 32.23
CA ARG A 6 63.26 -21.78 31.10
C ARG A 6 64.03 -21.83 29.77
N ARG A 7 63.49 -22.54 28.78
CA ARG A 7 63.71 -22.25 27.35
C ARG A 7 62.39 -21.81 26.75
N GLU A 8 62.37 -20.59 26.22
CA GLU A 8 61.36 -20.16 25.27
C GLU A 8 61.56 -20.95 23.97
N LEU A 9 60.46 -21.34 23.33
CA LEU A 9 60.46 -21.91 21.99
C LEU A 9 59.27 -21.33 21.20
N ASP A 10 59.58 -20.87 19.99
CA ASP A 10 58.76 -19.92 19.26
C ASP A 10 57.35 -20.37 18.87
N ALA A 11 56.48 -19.36 18.77
CA ALA A 11 55.16 -19.48 18.19
C ALA A 11 55.23 -19.95 16.72
N ARG A 12 54.89 -21.22 16.48
CA ARG A 12 54.46 -21.70 15.15
C ARG A 12 52.95 -21.85 15.14
N ARG A 13 52.28 -20.97 14.40
CA ARG A 13 50.83 -21.03 14.14
C ARG A 13 50.48 -22.40 13.53
N PRO A 14 49.57 -23.20 14.12
CA PRO A 14 48.84 -24.20 13.35
C PRO A 14 47.93 -23.47 12.37
N SER A 15 47.92 -23.91 11.12
CA SER A 15 47.14 -23.29 10.06
C SER A 15 45.64 -23.36 10.33
N GLU A 16 44.98 -22.23 10.07
CA GLU A 16 43.54 -22.00 10.12
C GLU A 16 42.80 -22.87 9.08
N ARG A 17 42.57 -24.15 9.40
CA ARG A 17 41.67 -25.04 8.66
C ARG A 17 40.88 -25.93 9.61
N VAL A 18 39.60 -26.09 9.27
CA VAL A 18 38.54 -26.85 10.00
C VAL A 18 37.91 -26.08 11.16
N PRO A 19 36.66 -25.61 10.96
CA PRO A 19 35.56 -26.24 11.70
C PRO A 19 34.45 -26.81 10.80
N GLY A 20 34.56 -26.72 9.47
CA GLY A 20 33.51 -27.20 8.54
C GLY A 20 33.12 -28.67 8.76
N ARG A 21 34.09 -29.56 9.01
CA ARG A 21 33.82 -30.97 9.36
C ARG A 21 33.25 -31.17 10.76
N ALA A 22 33.63 -30.34 11.74
CA ALA A 22 33.12 -30.45 13.11
C ALA A 22 31.66 -29.98 13.21
N ALA A 23 31.32 -28.87 12.53
CA ALA A 23 29.95 -28.40 12.39
C ALA A 23 29.06 -29.45 11.70
N LEU A 24 29.56 -30.07 10.63
CA LEU A 24 28.84 -31.11 9.90
C LEU A 24 28.66 -32.39 10.75
N HIS A 25 29.65 -32.74 11.59
CA HIS A 25 29.52 -33.85 12.54
C HIS A 25 28.43 -33.60 13.59
N LEU A 26 28.38 -32.41 14.20
CA LEU A 26 27.33 -32.03 15.15
C LEU A 26 25.94 -32.01 14.48
N LEU A 27 25.88 -31.56 13.23
CA LEU A 27 24.67 -31.57 12.40
C LEU A 27 24.21 -32.99 12.02
N SER A 28 25.10 -33.99 11.99
CA SER A 28 24.77 -35.40 11.71
C SER A 28 24.56 -36.25 12.97
N SER A 29 25.18 -35.92 14.09
CA SER A 29 25.11 -36.69 15.35
C SER A 29 23.90 -36.33 16.23
N SER A 30 22.98 -35.51 15.73
CA SER A 30 21.76 -35.06 16.42
C SER A 30 20.67 -36.15 16.51
N GLY A 31 21.06 -37.38 16.86
CA GLY A 31 20.16 -38.45 17.28
C GLY A 31 19.73 -38.28 18.73
N CYS A 32 19.23 -37.10 19.10
CA CYS A 32 18.72 -36.82 20.45
C CYS A 32 17.34 -37.45 20.60
N ALA A 33 17.14 -38.28 21.63
CA ALA A 33 15.87 -38.97 21.88
C ALA A 33 14.68 -38.04 22.17
N HIS A 34 14.95 -36.79 22.54
CA HIS A 34 13.93 -35.75 22.76
C HIS A 34 14.16 -34.55 21.82
N SER A 35 13.11 -34.13 21.13
CA SER A 35 13.10 -32.97 20.23
C SER A 35 13.49 -31.66 20.94
N ALA A 36 13.11 -31.52 22.21
CA ALA A 36 13.40 -30.34 23.03
C ALA A 36 14.90 -30.13 23.31
N ASP A 37 15.66 -31.21 23.56
CA ASP A 37 17.10 -31.10 23.80
C ASP A 37 17.88 -30.87 22.50
N GLY A 38 17.44 -31.50 21.40
CA GLY A 38 17.93 -31.19 20.06
C GLY A 38 17.74 -29.71 19.69
N LEU A 39 16.54 -29.15 19.97
CA LEU A 39 16.26 -27.72 19.78
C LEU A 39 17.24 -26.84 20.58
N ARG A 40 17.49 -27.14 21.86
CA ARG A 40 18.42 -26.37 22.71
C ARG A 40 19.84 -26.35 22.13
N CYS A 41 20.35 -27.50 21.68
CA CYS A 41 21.66 -27.59 21.04
C CYS A 41 21.73 -26.85 19.69
N LEU A 42 20.64 -26.84 18.91
CA LEU A 42 20.59 -26.07 17.67
C LEU A 42 20.47 -24.56 17.90
N LEU A 43 19.80 -24.12 18.97
CA LEU A 43 19.72 -22.71 19.35
C LEU A 43 21.04 -22.15 19.89
N THR A 44 21.82 -22.94 20.64
CA THR A 44 23.17 -22.54 21.06
C THR A 44 24.16 -22.57 19.89
N ALA A 45 23.97 -23.43 18.90
CA ALA A 45 24.69 -23.33 17.63
C ALA A 45 24.28 -22.07 16.85
N TYR A 46 22.99 -21.73 16.79
CA TYR A 46 22.46 -20.58 16.07
C TYR A 46 23.08 -19.25 16.52
N SER A 47 23.13 -18.99 17.84
CA SER A 47 23.74 -17.76 18.37
C SER A 47 25.25 -17.65 18.09
N LEU A 48 25.93 -18.75 17.75
CA LEU A 48 27.32 -18.74 17.31
C LEU A 48 27.47 -18.48 15.80
N TYR A 49 26.48 -18.84 14.97
CA TYR A 49 26.51 -18.67 13.51
C TYR A 49 25.80 -17.41 13.01
N GLU A 50 24.92 -16.81 13.81
CA GLU A 50 24.21 -15.57 13.50
C GLU A 50 25.21 -14.45 13.11
N ASN A 51 24.84 -13.66 12.10
CA ASN A 51 25.65 -12.57 11.51
C ASN A 51 27.00 -12.96 10.86
N ARG A 52 27.35 -14.25 10.74
CA ARG A 52 28.64 -14.67 10.09
C ARG A 52 28.59 -14.80 8.56
N GLY A 53 27.44 -14.57 7.93
CA GLY A 53 27.30 -14.60 6.46
C GLY A 53 27.39 -16.00 5.82
N TRP A 54 27.29 -17.08 6.59
CA TRP A 54 27.43 -18.46 6.09
C TRP A 54 26.11 -19.01 5.52
N GLY A 55 25.59 -18.39 4.45
CA GLY A 55 24.25 -18.65 3.88
C GLY A 55 23.82 -20.12 3.85
N GLY A 56 24.55 -20.99 3.13
CA GLY A 56 24.17 -22.40 3.01
C GLY A 56 24.18 -23.22 4.32
N ILE A 57 24.98 -22.83 5.33
CA ILE A 57 24.94 -23.46 6.67
C ILE A 57 23.80 -22.87 7.50
N GLY A 58 23.56 -21.56 7.36
CA GLY A 58 22.41 -20.85 7.93
C GLY A 58 21.09 -21.47 7.47
N ASP A 59 20.91 -21.69 6.17
CA ASP A 59 19.76 -22.39 5.59
C ASP A 59 19.54 -23.76 6.23
N SER A 60 20.58 -24.60 6.24
CA SER A 60 20.50 -25.95 6.83
C SER A 60 20.15 -25.92 8.32
N LEU A 61 20.59 -24.89 9.04
CA LEU A 61 20.29 -24.67 10.44
C LEU A 61 18.86 -24.15 10.65
N HIS A 62 18.40 -23.18 9.86
CA HIS A 62 17.01 -22.69 9.87
C HIS A 62 16.01 -23.82 9.59
N ILE A 63 16.27 -24.68 8.59
CA ILE A 63 15.43 -25.84 8.26
C ILE A 63 15.31 -26.78 9.46
N LYS A 64 16.44 -27.08 10.14
CA LYS A 64 16.42 -27.92 11.33
C LYS A 64 15.70 -27.25 12.49
N LEU A 65 15.98 -25.98 12.77
CA LEU A 65 15.32 -25.22 13.83
C LEU A 65 13.80 -25.14 13.63
N ALA A 66 13.33 -24.96 12.39
CA ALA A 66 11.90 -24.97 12.07
C ALA A 66 11.27 -26.36 12.35
N ARG A 67 11.88 -27.45 11.84
CA ARG A 67 11.42 -28.82 12.11
C ARG A 67 11.40 -29.18 13.60
N TYR A 68 12.47 -28.87 14.33
CA TYR A 68 12.55 -29.15 15.77
C TYR A 68 11.60 -28.27 16.59
N SER A 69 11.36 -27.01 16.22
CA SER A 69 10.39 -26.15 16.92
C SER A 69 8.95 -26.60 16.70
N PHE A 70 8.61 -27.07 15.49
CA PHE A 70 7.35 -27.75 15.21
C PHE A 70 7.16 -29.01 16.09
N LEU A 71 8.17 -29.90 16.16
CA LEU A 71 8.15 -31.10 17.01
C LEU A 71 8.10 -30.82 18.53
N VAL A 72 8.33 -29.58 18.95
CA VAL A 72 8.21 -29.12 20.34
C VAL A 72 6.88 -28.37 20.58
N GLY A 73 6.05 -28.20 19.53
CA GLY A 73 4.78 -27.47 19.58
C GLY A 73 4.93 -25.94 19.61
N ASN A 74 6.12 -25.39 19.32
CA ASN A 74 6.35 -23.95 19.26
C ASN A 74 6.19 -23.45 17.81
N HIS A 75 4.94 -23.20 17.44
CA HIS A 75 4.55 -22.82 16.08
C HIS A 75 5.08 -21.44 15.66
N GLU A 76 5.08 -20.46 16.56
CA GLU A 76 5.59 -19.10 16.30
C GLU A 76 7.05 -19.10 15.84
N ARG A 77 7.94 -19.82 16.56
CA ARG A 77 9.35 -19.91 16.16
C ARG A 77 9.54 -20.70 14.87
N CYS A 78 8.71 -21.72 14.63
CA CYS A 78 8.73 -22.47 13.37
C CYS A 78 8.47 -21.53 12.18
N LEU A 79 7.37 -20.77 12.24
CA LEU A 79 7.02 -19.78 11.21
C LEU A 79 8.10 -18.71 11.07
N ALA A 80 8.64 -18.15 12.16
CA ALA A 80 9.69 -17.15 12.12
C ALA A 80 11.01 -17.65 11.48
N PHE A 81 11.41 -18.90 11.72
CA PHE A 81 12.58 -19.48 11.06
C PHE A 81 12.35 -19.78 9.58
N PHE A 82 11.14 -20.22 9.20
CA PHE A 82 10.76 -20.31 7.79
C PHE A 82 10.72 -18.95 7.10
N GLN A 83 10.20 -17.91 7.77
CA GLN A 83 10.17 -16.54 7.26
C GLN A 83 11.57 -16.03 6.94
N LYS A 84 12.51 -16.18 7.90
CA LYS A 84 13.95 -15.87 7.68
C LYS A 84 14.58 -16.70 6.55
N LEU A 85 14.23 -17.98 6.44
CA LEU A 85 14.75 -18.88 5.39
C LEU A 85 14.29 -18.47 3.99
N PHE A 86 13.03 -18.02 3.83
CA PHE A 86 12.50 -17.64 2.52
C PHE A 86 12.93 -16.23 2.07
N SER A 87 13.35 -15.35 2.98
CA SER A 87 13.99 -14.07 2.64
C SER A 87 15.32 -14.25 1.89
N ASP A 88 16.23 -15.07 2.42
CA ASP A 88 17.62 -15.21 1.96
C ASP A 88 17.97 -16.67 1.62
N CYS A 89 17.14 -17.34 0.83
CA CYS A 89 17.32 -18.77 0.53
C CYS A 89 18.42 -19.03 -0.50
N HIS A 90 19.50 -19.72 -0.10
CA HIS A 90 20.63 -20.10 -0.95
C HIS A 90 20.53 -21.55 -1.49
N GLN A 91 19.43 -22.26 -1.20
CA GLN A 91 19.21 -23.63 -1.64
C GLN A 91 18.91 -23.72 -3.15
N PRO A 92 19.27 -24.84 -3.82
CA PRO A 92 18.96 -25.03 -5.23
C PRO A 92 17.43 -25.14 -5.46
N PRO A 93 16.90 -24.72 -6.63
CA PRO A 93 15.46 -24.69 -6.92
C PRO A 93 14.64 -25.95 -6.56
N PRO A 94 15.09 -27.20 -6.87
CA PRO A 94 14.30 -28.39 -6.49
C PRO A 94 14.20 -28.59 -4.97
N ALA A 95 15.26 -28.26 -4.22
CA ALA A 95 15.23 -28.30 -2.75
C ALA A 95 14.31 -27.20 -2.20
N GLN A 96 14.39 -25.99 -2.73
CA GLN A 96 13.52 -24.87 -2.35
C GLN A 96 12.04 -25.17 -2.61
N ASN A 97 11.68 -25.82 -3.72
CA ASN A 97 10.31 -26.25 -3.98
C ASN A 97 9.82 -27.31 -2.96
N SER A 98 10.70 -28.26 -2.58
CA SER A 98 10.36 -29.24 -1.53
C SER A 98 10.16 -28.58 -0.16
N LEU A 99 10.97 -27.57 0.17
CA LEU A 99 10.86 -26.77 1.40
C LEU A 99 9.62 -25.90 1.43
N LEU A 100 9.23 -25.31 0.29
CA LEU A 100 7.98 -24.55 0.17
C LEU A 100 6.77 -25.47 0.43
N ARG A 101 6.75 -26.67 -0.15
CA ARG A 101 5.67 -27.66 0.08
C ARG A 101 5.62 -28.16 1.53
N GLU A 102 6.77 -28.38 2.14
CA GLU A 102 6.87 -28.74 3.56
C GLU A 102 6.31 -27.62 4.44
N PHE A 103 6.74 -26.37 4.23
CA PHE A 103 6.20 -25.21 4.92
C PHE A 103 4.69 -25.07 4.75
N LEU A 104 4.18 -25.19 3.51
CA LEU A 104 2.73 -25.13 3.22
C LEU A 104 1.95 -26.17 4.02
N HIS A 105 2.47 -27.40 4.14
CA HIS A 105 1.82 -28.47 4.89
C HIS A 105 1.87 -28.23 6.41
N LEU A 106 3.04 -27.84 6.95
CA LEU A 106 3.21 -27.56 8.38
C LEU A 106 2.35 -26.38 8.83
N ALA A 107 2.35 -25.28 8.06
CA ALA A 107 1.53 -24.11 8.36
C ALA A 107 0.02 -24.39 8.18
N ALA A 108 -0.38 -25.31 7.29
CA ALA A 108 -1.78 -25.75 7.20
C ALA A 108 -2.22 -26.55 8.44
N GLN A 109 -1.35 -27.40 8.99
CA GLN A 109 -1.60 -28.10 10.25
C GLN A 109 -1.69 -27.12 11.44
N ILE A 110 -0.84 -26.09 11.46
CA ILE A 110 -0.88 -25.02 12.47
C ILE A 110 -2.21 -24.25 12.38
N ALA A 111 -2.64 -23.85 11.17
CA ALA A 111 -3.90 -23.13 10.97
C ALA A 111 -5.14 -23.93 11.39
N GLN A 112 -5.13 -25.26 11.25
CA GLN A 112 -6.22 -26.14 11.69
C GLN A 112 -6.33 -26.31 13.21
N THR A 113 -5.32 -25.88 13.99
CA THR A 113 -5.28 -26.12 15.44
C THR A 113 -6.12 -25.10 16.23
N SER A 114 -6.22 -23.86 15.77
CA SER A 114 -6.95 -22.77 16.44
C SER A 114 -7.17 -21.58 15.49
N ALA A 115 -8.23 -20.79 15.71
CA ALA A 115 -8.45 -19.53 14.97
C ALA A 115 -7.27 -18.56 15.13
N ALA A 116 -6.73 -18.43 16.35
CA ALA A 116 -5.56 -17.59 16.62
C ALA A 116 -4.29 -18.07 15.90
N SER A 117 -4.12 -19.40 15.71
CA SER A 117 -2.96 -19.91 14.95
C SER A 117 -3.15 -19.77 13.43
N SER A 118 -4.40 -19.69 12.94
CA SER A 118 -4.67 -19.29 11.56
C SER A 118 -4.32 -17.82 11.29
N GLU A 119 -4.60 -16.92 12.24
CA GLU A 119 -4.25 -15.49 12.13
C GLU A 119 -2.72 -15.27 12.20
N LEU A 120 -2.04 -16.01 13.08
CA LEU A 120 -0.57 -16.05 13.12
C LEU A 120 0.04 -16.55 11.79
N VAL A 121 -0.53 -17.60 11.18
CA VAL A 121 -0.07 -18.06 9.86
C VAL A 121 -0.34 -17.01 8.78
N ALA A 122 -1.50 -16.36 8.79
CA ALA A 122 -1.87 -15.36 7.80
C ALA A 122 -0.96 -14.12 7.82
N SER A 123 -0.54 -13.69 9.02
CA SER A 123 0.36 -12.54 9.22
C SER A 123 1.85 -12.86 9.05
N CYS A 124 2.26 -14.12 9.19
CA CYS A 124 3.67 -14.56 9.09
C CYS A 124 4.07 -15.15 7.72
N LEU A 125 3.24 -15.00 6.68
CA LEU A 125 3.56 -15.50 5.34
C LEU A 125 4.70 -14.67 4.68
N PRO A 126 5.86 -15.28 4.36
CA PRO A 126 7.04 -14.55 3.90
C PRO A 126 7.00 -14.10 2.44
N VAL A 127 6.05 -14.62 1.66
CA VAL A 127 6.04 -14.50 0.21
C VAL A 127 4.60 -14.36 -0.28
N PRO A 128 4.30 -13.40 -1.20
CA PRO A 128 5.22 -12.50 -1.87
C PRO A 128 5.64 -11.29 -1.01
N VAL A 129 6.81 -10.74 -1.31
CA VAL A 129 7.31 -9.53 -0.65
C VAL A 129 6.74 -8.30 -1.36
N ILE A 130 5.97 -7.48 -0.63
CA ILE A 130 5.43 -6.21 -1.12
C ILE A 130 6.48 -5.11 -0.92
N ASP A 131 6.75 -4.33 -1.97
CA ASP A 131 7.52 -3.09 -1.82
C ASP A 131 6.61 -1.95 -1.34
N GLN A 132 6.67 -1.66 -0.04
CA GLN A 132 5.88 -0.63 0.63
C GLN A 132 6.15 0.79 0.08
N GLN A 133 7.30 1.04 -0.59
CA GLN A 133 7.59 2.34 -1.21
C GLN A 133 7.00 2.47 -2.62
N SER A 134 6.62 1.36 -3.24
CA SER A 134 6.03 1.33 -4.59
C SER A 134 4.51 1.60 -4.60
N VAL A 135 3.86 1.47 -3.44
CA VAL A 135 2.40 1.54 -3.30
C VAL A 135 1.91 2.93 -3.70
N ARG A 136 0.99 2.97 -4.66
CA ARG A 136 0.34 4.19 -5.16
C ARG A 136 -1.16 3.99 -5.21
N LEU A 137 -1.90 4.96 -4.70
CA LEU A 137 -3.36 4.96 -4.74
C LEU A 137 -3.85 6.10 -5.65
N PHE A 138 -4.70 5.72 -6.60
CA PHE A 138 -5.35 6.62 -7.56
C PHE A 138 -6.87 6.58 -7.35
N LEU A 139 -7.49 7.76 -7.36
CA LEU A 139 -8.93 7.90 -7.48
C LEU A 139 -9.26 8.08 -8.96
N ALA A 140 -10.40 7.58 -9.43
CA ALA A 140 -10.77 7.59 -10.85
C ALA A 140 -10.76 8.98 -11.53
N SER A 141 -10.78 10.06 -10.76
CA SER A 141 -10.72 11.46 -11.20
C SER A 141 -9.30 11.99 -11.49
N TYR A 142 -8.24 11.18 -11.36
CA TYR A 142 -6.85 11.65 -11.47
C TYR A 142 -6.09 11.10 -12.68
N ASP A 143 -5.67 12.00 -13.59
CA ASP A 143 -4.68 11.71 -14.64
C ASP A 143 -3.26 12.10 -14.16
N PRO A 144 -2.34 11.13 -13.95
CA PRO A 144 -0.97 11.39 -13.48
C PRO A 144 -0.09 12.16 -14.46
N SER A 145 -0.54 12.38 -15.70
CA SER A 145 0.20 13.11 -16.74
C SER A 145 0.23 14.63 -16.51
N SER A 146 -0.70 15.16 -15.70
CA SER A 146 -1.13 16.56 -15.67
C SER A 146 -0.42 17.47 -14.65
N GLY A 147 0.72 17.06 -14.08
CA GLY A 147 1.37 17.75 -12.95
C GLY A 147 1.76 19.22 -13.16
N GLY A 148 1.83 19.71 -14.41
CA GLY A 148 2.01 21.13 -14.72
C GLY A 148 0.71 21.95 -14.66
N GLU A 149 -0.43 21.33 -14.98
CA GLU A 149 -1.75 21.96 -15.04
C GLU A 149 -2.40 22.05 -13.66
N GLN A 150 -1.99 21.20 -12.72
CA GLN A 150 -2.57 21.13 -11.37
C GLN A 150 -2.58 22.49 -10.66
N LYS A 151 -1.51 23.30 -10.76
CA LYS A 151 -1.46 24.66 -10.20
C LYS A 151 -2.42 25.66 -10.86
N LEU A 152 -2.72 25.46 -12.14
CA LEU A 152 -3.71 26.28 -12.86
C LEU A 152 -5.13 25.87 -12.44
N TRP A 153 -5.37 24.58 -12.27
CA TRP A 153 -6.60 24.02 -11.72
C TRP A 153 -6.87 24.50 -10.29
N ASP A 154 -5.89 24.43 -9.38
CA ASP A 154 -6.00 24.95 -8.00
C ASP A 154 -6.41 26.43 -7.99
N SER A 155 -5.79 27.23 -8.88
CA SER A 155 -6.08 28.65 -9.03
C SER A 155 -7.52 28.89 -9.53
N LEU A 156 -7.95 28.17 -10.58
CA LEU A 156 -9.32 28.23 -11.11
C LEU A 156 -10.36 27.80 -10.09
N GLN A 157 -10.16 26.64 -9.46
CA GLN A 157 -11.04 26.10 -8.43
C GLN A 157 -11.18 27.07 -7.26
N SER A 158 -10.08 27.66 -6.78
CA SER A 158 -10.11 28.66 -5.71
C SER A 158 -10.86 29.95 -6.09
N ARG A 159 -10.96 30.28 -7.39
CA ARG A 159 -11.73 31.45 -7.88
C ARG A 159 -13.22 31.13 -7.93
N VAL A 160 -13.59 29.98 -8.49
CA VAL A 160 -14.99 29.52 -8.56
C VAL A 160 -15.57 29.31 -7.16
N LEU A 161 -14.85 28.63 -6.25
CA LEU A 161 -15.27 28.42 -4.85
C LEU A 161 -15.38 29.72 -4.03
N ARG A 162 -14.76 30.83 -4.48
CA ARG A 162 -14.93 32.15 -3.86
C ARG A 162 -16.15 32.92 -4.40
N GLN A 163 -16.63 32.55 -5.59
CA GLN A 163 -17.79 33.19 -6.24
C GLN A 163 -19.10 32.45 -5.93
N VAL A 164 -19.04 31.12 -5.80
CA VAL A 164 -20.15 30.29 -5.33
C VAL A 164 -20.17 30.35 -3.80
N SER A 165 -21.22 30.94 -3.22
CA SER A 165 -21.45 31.01 -1.78
C SER A 165 -21.44 29.62 -1.15
N ALA A 166 -20.31 29.22 -0.55
CA ALA A 166 -20.12 27.83 -0.14
C ALA A 166 -21.15 27.39 0.92
N PRO A 167 -21.91 26.29 0.68
CA PRO A 167 -22.57 25.59 1.77
C PRO A 167 -21.49 25.07 2.73
N ARG A 168 -21.75 25.17 4.03
CA ARG A 168 -20.79 24.78 5.08
C ARG A 168 -20.68 23.25 5.24
N SER A 169 -20.10 22.57 4.25
CA SER A 169 -19.46 21.27 4.46
C SER A 169 -17.95 21.46 4.51
N SER A 170 -17.41 21.60 5.72
CA SER A 170 -15.97 21.56 5.95
C SER A 170 -15.47 20.13 5.76
N LEU A 171 -15.26 19.72 4.50
CA LEU A 171 -14.52 18.52 4.17
C LEU A 171 -13.16 18.60 4.90
N PRO A 172 -12.82 17.64 5.78
CA PRO A 172 -11.58 17.70 6.55
C PRO A 172 -10.40 17.56 5.58
N SER A 173 -9.69 18.65 5.33
CA SER A 173 -8.70 18.84 4.24
C SER A 173 -7.40 18.04 4.40
N SER A 174 -7.43 16.97 5.22
CA SER A 174 -6.29 16.09 5.49
C SER A 174 -6.60 14.63 5.17
N ARG A 175 -7.83 14.28 4.77
CA ARG A 175 -8.22 12.90 4.43
C ARG A 175 -8.60 12.78 2.95
N PRO A 176 -8.27 11.64 2.31
CA PRO A 176 -8.71 11.35 0.97
C PRO A 176 -10.22 11.09 0.93
N VAL A 177 -10.87 11.59 -0.11
CA VAL A 177 -12.32 11.52 -0.30
C VAL A 177 -12.61 10.74 -1.57
N SER A 178 -13.56 9.81 -1.52
CA SER A 178 -14.03 9.02 -2.67
C SER A 178 -15.56 9.07 -2.73
N VAL A 179 -16.14 8.91 -3.92
CA VAL A 179 -17.60 8.84 -4.10
C VAL A 179 -18.02 7.36 -4.13
N ILE A 180 -19.24 7.05 -3.67
CA ILE A 180 -19.84 5.73 -3.94
C ILE A 180 -19.84 5.40 -5.44
N GLN A 181 -19.68 4.12 -5.75
CA GLN A 181 -19.62 3.56 -7.12
C GLN A 181 -18.43 4.01 -8.00
N GLU A 182 -17.48 4.80 -7.48
CA GLU A 182 -16.22 5.08 -8.17
C GLU A 182 -15.16 4.01 -7.91
N TYR A 183 -14.26 3.81 -8.88
CA TYR A 183 -13.11 2.92 -8.74
C TYR A 183 -11.96 3.60 -8.00
N ILE A 184 -11.54 3.01 -6.90
CA ILE A 184 -10.30 3.33 -6.21
C ILE A 184 -9.25 2.31 -6.67
N TYR A 185 -8.20 2.76 -7.36
CA TYR A 185 -7.15 1.91 -7.88
C TYR A 185 -5.91 1.92 -6.99
N ILE A 186 -5.24 0.78 -6.87
CA ILE A 186 -3.99 0.63 -6.09
C ILE A 186 -2.94 -0.10 -6.93
N GLU A 187 -1.88 0.59 -7.32
CA GLU A 187 -0.69 0.00 -7.97
C GLU A 187 0.30 -0.44 -6.88
N VAL A 188 0.73 -1.70 -6.90
CA VAL A 188 1.66 -2.28 -5.93
C VAL A 188 2.71 -3.13 -6.64
N GLU A 189 4.00 -2.90 -6.40
CA GLU A 189 5.07 -3.80 -6.84
C GLU A 189 5.21 -4.98 -5.88
N VAL A 190 5.02 -6.17 -6.43
CA VAL A 190 5.02 -7.45 -5.71
C VAL A 190 6.19 -8.29 -6.23
N ARG A 191 7.00 -8.81 -5.31
CA ARG A 191 8.22 -9.57 -5.60
C ARG A 191 8.15 -11.00 -5.09
N ASN A 192 8.55 -11.94 -5.95
CA ASN A 192 8.96 -13.27 -5.52
C ASN A 192 10.47 -13.26 -5.17
N PRO A 193 10.90 -13.61 -3.95
CA PRO A 193 12.31 -13.81 -3.62
C PRO A 193 12.84 -15.20 -4.02
N LEU A 194 11.95 -16.17 -4.23
CA LEU A 194 12.31 -17.58 -4.48
C LEU A 194 12.73 -17.80 -5.93
N GLN A 195 13.60 -18.80 -6.16
CA GLN A 195 14.03 -19.30 -7.47
C GLN A 195 13.00 -20.28 -8.08
N VAL A 196 11.79 -20.34 -7.52
CA VAL A 196 10.70 -21.25 -7.90
C VAL A 196 9.46 -20.39 -8.17
N PRO A 197 8.67 -20.66 -9.22
CA PRO A 197 7.43 -19.93 -9.47
C PRO A 197 6.40 -20.18 -8.37
N ILE A 198 5.63 -19.15 -8.04
CA ILE A 198 4.62 -19.16 -6.98
C ILE A 198 3.27 -18.81 -7.56
N GLN A 199 2.26 -19.60 -7.20
CA GLN A 199 0.87 -19.37 -7.56
C GLN A 199 0.19 -18.62 -6.42
N LEU A 200 -0.46 -17.51 -6.74
CA LEU A 200 -1.29 -16.73 -5.84
C LEU A 200 -2.74 -16.89 -6.31
N THR A 201 -3.57 -17.50 -5.47
CA THR A 201 -4.98 -17.76 -5.76
C THR A 201 -5.84 -16.80 -4.96
N ASP A 202 -6.97 -16.36 -5.52
CA ASP A 202 -7.92 -15.43 -4.88
C ASP A 202 -7.23 -14.17 -4.30
N VAL A 203 -6.39 -13.51 -5.11
CA VAL A 203 -5.70 -12.27 -4.71
C VAL A 203 -6.70 -11.11 -4.75
N GLN A 204 -6.90 -10.46 -3.61
CA GLN A 204 -7.88 -9.40 -3.43
C GLN A 204 -7.41 -8.36 -2.40
N LEU A 205 -7.97 -7.15 -2.43
CA LEU A 205 -7.77 -6.17 -1.37
C LEU A 205 -8.51 -6.59 -0.10
N VAL A 206 -7.86 -6.47 1.05
CA VAL A 206 -8.50 -6.60 2.37
C VAL A 206 -8.90 -5.20 2.81
N CYS A 207 -10.22 -4.98 2.89
CA CYS A 207 -10.83 -3.70 3.23
C CYS A 207 -11.83 -3.89 4.38
N THR A 208 -11.86 -2.94 5.30
CA THR A 208 -12.86 -2.83 6.36
C THR A 208 -13.66 -1.54 6.17
N HIS A 209 -14.99 -1.62 6.27
CA HIS A 209 -15.90 -0.48 6.08
C HIS A 209 -16.65 -0.17 7.37
N VAL A 210 -16.47 1.05 7.87
CA VAL A 210 -17.16 1.59 9.04
C VAL A 210 -18.22 2.59 8.53
N PRO A 211 -19.53 2.31 8.66
CA PRO A 211 -20.58 3.23 8.22
C PRO A 211 -20.56 4.53 9.06
N VAL A 212 -21.05 5.63 8.48
CA VAL A 212 -21.16 6.91 9.22
C VAL A 212 -22.19 6.79 10.35
N ASP A 213 -23.34 6.18 10.06
CA ASP A 213 -24.44 6.01 11.01
C ASP A 213 -24.41 4.59 11.61
N ALA A 214 -24.09 4.49 12.90
CA ALA A 214 -24.12 3.23 13.64
C ALA A 214 -25.54 2.62 13.72
N ASP A 215 -26.57 3.48 13.72
CA ASP A 215 -27.98 3.07 13.84
C ASP A 215 -28.53 2.44 12.55
N ALA A 216 -27.94 2.76 11.38
CA ALA A 216 -28.32 2.18 10.09
C ALA A 216 -27.81 0.74 9.87
N ALA A 217 -27.03 0.19 10.83
CA ALA A 217 -26.40 -1.12 10.69
C ALA A 217 -27.39 -2.31 10.63
N HIS A 218 -28.63 -2.15 11.13
CA HIS A 218 -29.57 -3.25 11.36
C HIS A 218 -30.56 -3.56 10.21
N GLU A 219 -30.60 -2.76 9.13
CA GLU A 219 -31.59 -2.96 8.04
C GLU A 219 -31.02 -3.49 6.71
N ARG A 220 -29.69 -3.71 6.60
CA ARG A 220 -29.02 -4.12 5.35
C ARG A 220 -27.83 -5.08 5.54
N GLU A 221 -27.98 -6.14 6.33
CA GLU A 221 -26.89 -7.10 6.54
C GLU A 221 -26.51 -7.92 5.28
N ASP A 222 -27.45 -8.17 4.36
CA ASP A 222 -27.24 -9.00 3.16
C ASP A 222 -26.63 -8.27 1.94
N SER A 223 -26.53 -6.93 1.95
CA SER A 223 -25.98 -6.18 0.80
C SER A 223 -24.48 -5.93 0.93
N PRO A 224 -23.65 -6.18 -0.10
CA PRO A 224 -22.21 -5.91 -0.04
C PRO A 224 -21.93 -4.41 0.15
N ARG A 225 -21.05 -4.09 1.10
CA ARG A 225 -20.68 -2.69 1.43
C ARG A 225 -19.65 -2.11 0.45
N PHE A 226 -18.89 -2.99 -0.21
CA PHE A 226 -17.91 -2.69 -1.24
C PHE A 226 -17.77 -3.90 -2.17
N LEU A 227 -17.28 -3.67 -3.38
CA LEU A 227 -16.96 -4.70 -4.38
C LEU A 227 -15.43 -4.74 -4.60
N VAL A 228 -14.88 -5.93 -4.51
CA VAL A 228 -13.50 -6.28 -4.89
C VAL A 228 -13.56 -7.59 -5.66
N GLU A 229 -12.98 -7.65 -6.85
CA GLU A 229 -12.89 -8.91 -7.61
C GLU A 229 -11.57 -9.64 -7.32
N PRO A 230 -11.61 -10.89 -6.84
CA PRO A 230 -10.41 -11.70 -6.67
C PRO A 230 -9.90 -12.19 -8.02
N PHE A 231 -8.59 -12.17 -8.22
CA PHE A 231 -7.94 -12.76 -9.40
C PHE A 231 -6.82 -13.73 -9.04
N ASN A 232 -6.48 -14.61 -9.99
CA ASN A 232 -5.40 -15.57 -9.85
C ASN A 232 -4.16 -15.07 -10.60
N HIS A 233 -3.00 -15.11 -9.96
CA HIS A 233 -1.75 -14.67 -10.56
C HIS A 233 -0.60 -15.64 -10.31
N VAL A 234 0.40 -15.66 -11.19
CA VAL A 234 1.59 -16.51 -11.05
C VAL A 234 2.85 -15.66 -11.19
N LEU A 235 3.62 -15.57 -10.12
CA LEU A 235 4.92 -14.90 -10.10
C LEU A 235 6.00 -15.92 -10.47
N ARG A 236 6.82 -15.65 -11.50
CA ARG A 236 7.95 -16.51 -11.86
C ARG A 236 9.07 -16.44 -10.81
N ALA A 237 10.06 -17.31 -10.97
CA ALA A 237 11.27 -17.30 -10.16
C ALA A 237 11.94 -15.92 -10.17
N GLN A 238 12.14 -15.33 -8.99
CA GLN A 238 12.77 -14.03 -8.74
C GLN A 238 12.12 -12.83 -9.48
N GLU A 239 10.90 -12.99 -9.97
CA GLU A 239 10.18 -11.95 -10.72
C GLU A 239 9.70 -10.83 -9.77
N LYS A 240 9.83 -9.59 -10.26
CA LYS A 240 9.14 -8.43 -9.73
C LYS A 240 8.08 -8.00 -10.72
N GLN A 241 6.86 -7.79 -10.27
CA GLN A 241 5.77 -7.35 -11.13
C GLN A 241 4.88 -6.36 -10.39
N LYS A 242 4.44 -5.32 -11.11
CA LYS A 242 3.40 -4.43 -10.63
C LYS A 242 2.03 -5.04 -10.87
N LEU A 243 1.21 -5.06 -9.83
CA LEU A 243 -0.18 -5.48 -9.87
C LEU A 243 -1.07 -4.26 -9.62
N LEU A 244 -2.14 -4.15 -10.41
CA LEU A 244 -3.16 -3.12 -10.25
C LEU A 244 -4.39 -3.77 -9.61
N PHE A 245 -4.74 -3.30 -8.43
CA PHE A 245 -5.95 -3.67 -7.71
C PHE A 245 -6.98 -2.56 -7.81
N TRP A 246 -8.24 -2.89 -7.57
CA TRP A 246 -9.30 -1.91 -7.47
C TRP A 246 -10.34 -2.32 -6.41
N VAL A 247 -11.01 -1.32 -5.85
CA VAL A 247 -12.17 -1.48 -4.96
C VAL A 247 -13.21 -0.42 -5.31
N VAL A 248 -14.48 -0.81 -5.30
CA VAL A 248 -15.62 0.10 -5.50
C VAL A 248 -16.45 0.14 -4.21
N PRO A 249 -16.53 1.27 -3.50
CA PRO A 249 -17.39 1.38 -2.33
C PRO A 249 -18.86 1.53 -2.75
N LEU A 250 -19.76 0.83 -2.05
CA LEU A 250 -21.20 0.82 -2.36
C LEU A 250 -22.04 1.57 -1.33
N VAL A 251 -21.45 1.91 -0.18
CA VAL A 251 -22.10 2.56 0.97
C VAL A 251 -21.21 3.67 1.52
N GLU A 252 -21.84 4.75 1.97
CA GLU A 252 -21.18 5.90 2.62
C GLU A 252 -20.56 5.50 3.96
N GLY A 253 -19.38 6.04 4.28
CA GLY A 253 -18.62 5.61 5.45
C GLY A 253 -17.12 5.84 5.33
N GLN A 254 -16.38 5.25 6.26
CA GLN A 254 -14.93 5.18 6.22
C GLN A 254 -14.51 3.82 5.67
N LEU A 255 -13.85 3.82 4.50
CA LEU A 255 -13.23 2.65 3.91
C LEU A 255 -11.75 2.62 4.30
N VAL A 256 -11.37 1.64 5.12
CA VAL A 256 -9.97 1.36 5.46
C VAL A 256 -9.48 0.24 4.57
N ILE A 257 -8.43 0.49 3.79
CA ILE A 257 -7.74 -0.56 3.02
C ILE A 257 -6.54 -1.00 3.86
N GLU A 258 -6.58 -2.24 4.34
CA GLU A 258 -5.57 -2.78 5.25
C GLU A 258 -4.37 -3.33 4.49
N GLY A 259 -4.59 -4.00 3.36
CA GLY A 259 -3.56 -4.75 2.67
C GLY A 259 -4.05 -5.56 1.47
N ILE A 260 -3.19 -6.48 1.02
CA ILE A 260 -3.52 -7.50 0.03
C ILE A 260 -3.69 -8.85 0.74
N GLY A 261 -4.80 -9.52 0.48
CA GLY A 261 -5.06 -10.90 0.86
C GLY A 261 -4.85 -11.85 -0.31
N PHE A 262 -4.28 -13.02 -0.06
CA PHE A 262 -3.99 -14.02 -1.10
C PHE A 262 -3.94 -15.44 -0.53
N LYS A 263 -4.25 -16.45 -1.34
CA LYS A 263 -4.01 -17.85 -1.02
C LYS A 263 -2.70 -18.33 -1.68
N LEU A 264 -1.68 -18.59 -0.87
CA LEU A 264 -0.41 -19.12 -1.35
C LEU A 264 -0.59 -20.57 -1.82
N CYS A 265 -0.34 -20.81 -3.11
CA CYS A 265 -0.53 -22.09 -3.79
C CYS A 265 -1.91 -22.73 -3.59
N GLY A 266 -2.96 -21.91 -3.39
CA GLY A 266 -4.32 -22.36 -3.09
C GLY A 266 -4.50 -23.04 -1.73
N MET A 267 -3.47 -23.09 -0.87
CA MET A 267 -3.48 -23.83 0.39
C MET A 267 -3.60 -22.95 1.64
N LEU A 268 -2.88 -21.82 1.69
CA LEU A 268 -2.79 -20.98 2.88
C LEU A 268 -3.24 -19.56 2.60
N TRP A 269 -4.23 -19.07 3.35
CA TRP A 269 -4.58 -17.65 3.36
C TRP A 269 -3.48 -16.84 4.04
N GLY A 270 -3.07 -15.74 3.39
CA GLY A 270 -2.15 -14.74 3.90
C GLY A 270 -2.67 -13.34 3.68
N GLN A 271 -2.26 -12.44 4.56
CA GLN A 271 -2.54 -11.01 4.46
C GLN A 271 -1.23 -10.24 4.62
N SER A 272 -0.99 -9.28 3.73
CA SER A 272 0.17 -8.38 3.80
C SER A 272 -0.31 -6.94 3.85
N ASN A 273 -0.13 -6.31 5.01
CA ASN A 273 -0.67 -4.99 5.30
C ASN A 273 0.16 -3.86 4.69
N PHE A 274 -0.52 -2.79 4.27
CA PHE A 274 0.10 -1.55 3.82
C PHE A 274 0.53 -0.68 4.99
N ILE A 275 1.74 -0.15 4.93
CA ILE A 275 2.31 0.70 5.98
C ILE A 275 2.21 2.17 5.53
N ASN A 276 1.47 2.99 6.28
CA ASN A 276 1.21 4.41 5.98
C ASN A 276 0.52 4.67 4.62
N LEU A 277 -0.55 3.94 4.27
CA LEU A 277 -1.29 4.12 3.00
C LEU A 277 -1.70 5.58 2.74
N HIS A 278 -1.96 6.37 3.77
CA HIS A 278 -2.26 7.81 3.67
C HIS A 278 -1.15 8.66 3.02
N LYS A 279 0.09 8.16 2.96
CA LYS A 279 1.23 8.80 2.26
C LYS A 279 1.38 8.32 0.82
N CYS A 280 0.67 7.26 0.44
CA CYS A 280 0.68 6.64 -0.90
C CYS A 280 -0.35 7.27 -1.86
N PHE A 281 -1.14 8.24 -1.39
CA PHE A 281 -2.06 8.99 -2.23
C PHE A 281 -1.28 9.82 -3.25
N VAL A 282 -1.52 9.55 -4.53
CA VAL A 282 -1.08 10.44 -5.61
C VAL A 282 -2.09 11.59 -5.74
N GLY A 283 -2.29 12.31 -4.63
CA GLY A 283 -3.08 13.54 -4.55
C GLY A 283 -2.15 14.74 -4.44
N GLY A 284 -2.59 15.90 -4.94
CA GLY A 284 -1.82 17.15 -5.00
C GLY A 284 -1.51 17.82 -3.65
N GLY A 285 -0.93 17.10 -2.69
CA GLY A 285 -0.41 17.61 -1.43
C GLY A 285 1.12 17.69 -1.48
N GLY A 286 1.67 18.89 -1.64
CA GLY A 286 3.12 19.09 -1.61
C GLY A 286 3.73 18.68 -0.26
N GLY A 287 4.52 17.60 -0.26
CA GLY A 287 5.07 16.98 0.96
C GLY A 287 6.44 16.35 0.74
N GLY A 288 7.32 17.04 0.01
CA GLY A 288 8.70 16.60 -0.21
C GLY A 288 9.43 16.32 1.10
N GLN A 289 10.03 15.13 1.17
CA GLN A 289 10.86 14.64 2.26
C GLN A 289 11.94 15.67 2.66
N LEU A 290 11.80 16.26 3.85
CA LEU A 290 12.87 17.04 4.48
C LEU A 290 13.26 16.40 5.81
N HIS A 291 14.54 16.00 5.89
CA HIS A 291 15.15 15.50 7.10
C HIS A 291 15.27 16.61 8.16
N SER A 292 15.34 16.20 9.42
CA SER A 292 15.56 17.08 10.57
C SER A 292 16.76 18.01 10.42
N SER A 293 16.60 19.31 10.75
CA SER A 293 17.54 20.09 11.58
C SER A 293 17.05 21.51 11.90
N THR A 294 16.83 21.76 13.19
CA THR A 294 17.37 22.90 13.97
C THR A 294 17.18 24.35 13.48
N ALA A 295 16.26 25.04 14.18
CA ALA A 295 16.30 26.45 14.65
C ALA A 295 16.36 27.64 13.67
N GLY A 296 15.67 28.73 14.03
CA GLY A 296 15.85 30.06 13.43
C GLY A 296 14.58 30.89 13.28
N ALA A 297 13.98 31.37 14.37
CA ALA A 297 12.81 32.23 14.32
C ALA A 297 13.15 33.69 13.91
N GLY A 298 12.25 34.34 13.16
CA GLY A 298 12.30 35.76 12.81
C GLY A 298 10.95 36.44 13.06
N TYR A 299 10.94 37.32 14.07
CA TYR A 299 9.85 38.21 14.54
C TYR A 299 8.99 38.84 13.42
N SER A 300 7.67 39.05 13.57
CA SER A 300 7.03 39.95 14.56
C SER A 300 5.49 39.78 14.48
N SER A 301 4.79 39.37 15.55
CA SER A 301 4.20 40.19 16.63
C SER A 301 3.10 41.20 16.23
N LEU A 302 1.84 40.86 16.50
CA LEU A 302 0.80 41.76 17.04
C LEU A 302 -0.09 40.96 18.02
N SER A 303 -0.64 41.62 19.03
CA SER A 303 -0.97 41.01 20.34
C SER A 303 -2.36 41.35 20.89
N ALA A 304 -2.97 40.38 21.60
CA ALA A 304 -4.09 40.51 22.55
C ALA A 304 -5.46 40.97 21.95
N SER A 305 -6.64 40.49 22.36
CA SER A 305 -7.09 39.48 23.35
C SER A 305 -8.49 38.96 22.90
N SER A 306 -9.26 38.09 23.58
CA SER A 306 -9.23 37.59 24.97
C SER A 306 -9.87 36.19 25.13
N SER A 307 -9.82 35.67 26.36
CA SER A 307 -10.67 34.63 26.97
C SER A 307 -11.76 33.93 26.13
N ALA A 308 -11.44 32.73 25.61
CA ALA A 308 -12.38 31.60 25.51
C ALA A 308 -11.58 30.29 25.44
N SER A 309 -11.88 29.34 26.33
CA SER A 309 -11.25 28.02 26.35
C SER A 309 -11.72 27.19 25.15
N PRO A 310 -10.84 26.64 24.29
CA PRO A 310 -11.27 25.63 23.34
C PRO A 310 -11.61 24.33 24.10
N PRO A 311 -12.72 23.63 23.76
CA PRO A 311 -12.96 22.30 24.30
C PRO A 311 -11.86 21.35 23.82
N ALA A 312 -11.46 20.40 24.66
CA ALA A 312 -10.41 19.45 24.34
C ALA A 312 -10.81 18.63 23.10
N SER A 313 -10.05 18.77 22.02
CA SER A 313 -10.04 17.79 20.95
C SER A 313 -9.44 16.50 21.52
N GLU A 314 -10.22 15.42 21.51
CA GLU A 314 -9.75 14.09 21.87
C GLU A 314 -8.54 13.70 21.00
N PRO A 315 -7.55 12.98 21.56
CA PRO A 315 -6.37 12.58 20.80
C PRO A 315 -6.78 11.53 19.75
N SER A 316 -6.92 11.97 18.50
CA SER A 316 -7.21 11.10 17.35
C SER A 316 -6.24 9.92 17.34
N SER A 317 -6.78 8.71 17.23
CA SER A 317 -5.98 7.49 17.36
C SER A 317 -5.04 7.34 16.16
N PRO A 318 -3.87 6.67 16.31
CA PRO A 318 -2.95 6.47 15.20
C PRO A 318 -3.51 5.60 14.07
N ALA A 319 -4.66 4.93 14.26
CA ALA A 319 -5.36 4.15 13.24
C ALA A 319 -6.16 5.05 12.26
N ASP A 320 -6.64 6.21 12.72
CA ASP A 320 -7.60 7.06 11.99
C ASP A 320 -7.01 7.79 10.77
N ASN A 321 -5.73 7.56 10.45
CA ASN A 321 -5.02 8.20 9.35
C ASN A 321 -5.17 7.44 8.02
N ASN A 322 -5.38 6.11 8.03
CA ASN A 322 -5.45 5.29 6.80
C ASN A 322 -6.86 5.19 6.19
N ALA A 323 -7.87 5.88 6.73
CA ALA A 323 -9.25 5.79 6.28
C ALA A 323 -9.55 6.73 5.08
N ILE A 324 -10.20 6.18 4.04
CA ILE A 324 -10.81 6.94 2.94
C ILE A 324 -12.23 7.30 3.33
N HIS A 325 -12.59 8.58 3.20
CA HIS A 325 -13.95 9.02 3.44
C HIS A 325 -14.80 8.84 2.18
N VAL A 326 -15.70 7.86 2.19
CA VAL A 326 -16.68 7.62 1.12
C VAL A 326 -17.90 8.50 1.34
N VAL A 327 -18.21 9.36 0.36
CA VAL A 327 -19.37 10.24 0.35
C VAL A 327 -20.44 9.68 -0.61
N GLY A 328 -21.70 10.04 -0.38
CA GLY A 328 -22.81 9.77 -1.29
C GLY A 328 -22.63 10.32 -2.70
N ALA A 329 -23.57 9.98 -3.58
CA ALA A 329 -23.48 10.26 -5.01
C ALA A 329 -23.19 11.75 -5.31
N MET A 330 -22.13 12.01 -6.07
CA MET A 330 -21.70 13.35 -6.48
C MET A 330 -22.15 13.65 -7.93
N PRO A 331 -22.35 14.94 -8.26
CA PRO A 331 -22.59 15.36 -9.64
C PRO A 331 -21.34 15.14 -10.51
N LEU A 332 -21.51 14.50 -11.67
CA LEU A 332 -20.41 14.22 -12.61
C LEU A 332 -20.77 14.67 -14.03
N ILE A 333 -19.96 15.55 -14.60
CA ILE A 333 -20.18 16.17 -15.92
C ILE A 333 -19.06 15.77 -16.86
N GLU A 334 -19.43 15.22 -18.02
CA GLU A 334 -18.55 15.07 -19.18
C GLU A 334 -18.65 16.34 -20.03
N ALA A 335 -17.51 16.99 -20.29
CA ALA A 335 -17.43 18.19 -21.11
C ALA A 335 -16.62 17.91 -22.38
N SER A 336 -17.16 18.27 -23.54
CA SER A 336 -16.51 18.06 -24.84
C SER A 336 -16.71 19.28 -25.75
N PHE A 337 -15.68 19.65 -26.51
CA PHE A 337 -15.76 20.69 -27.53
C PHE A 337 -15.93 20.04 -28.90
N GLU A 338 -16.97 20.44 -29.62
CA GLU A 338 -17.10 20.12 -31.05
C GLU A 338 -16.50 21.24 -31.89
N HIS A 339 -15.96 20.86 -33.05
CA HIS A 339 -15.37 21.77 -34.05
C HIS A 339 -14.18 22.60 -33.53
N PHE A 340 -13.40 22.06 -32.58
CA PHE A 340 -12.20 22.73 -32.08
C PHE A 340 -11.15 22.87 -33.20
N PRO A 341 -10.73 24.10 -33.57
CA PRO A 341 -9.82 24.31 -34.69
C PRO A 341 -8.40 23.92 -34.33
N GLU A 342 -7.75 23.13 -35.19
CA GLU A 342 -6.31 22.80 -35.05
C GLU A 342 -5.41 24.00 -35.40
N GLN A 343 -5.90 24.93 -36.23
CA GLN A 343 -5.20 26.13 -36.69
C GLN A 343 -6.19 27.28 -36.84
N MET A 344 -5.75 28.50 -36.54
CA MET A 344 -6.53 29.74 -36.73
C MET A 344 -5.62 30.85 -37.24
N LEU A 345 -6.15 31.74 -38.07
CA LEU A 345 -5.48 32.96 -38.51
C LEU A 345 -5.56 34.04 -37.42
N GLN A 346 -4.62 34.99 -37.45
CA GLN A 346 -4.56 36.06 -36.46
C GLN A 346 -5.79 36.97 -36.56
N GLY A 347 -6.67 36.93 -35.56
CA GLY A 347 -7.93 37.68 -35.52
C GLY A 347 -9.15 36.92 -36.06
N GLU A 348 -8.98 35.66 -36.46
CA GLU A 348 -10.11 34.78 -36.77
C GLU A 348 -10.92 34.44 -35.51
N VAL A 349 -12.24 34.29 -35.67
CA VAL A 349 -13.15 33.88 -34.60
C VAL A 349 -13.89 32.62 -35.05
N ALA A 350 -13.61 31.49 -34.41
CA ALA A 350 -14.25 30.21 -34.68
C ALA A 350 -15.44 29.99 -33.73
N LEU A 351 -16.57 29.51 -34.26
CA LEU A 351 -17.70 29.08 -33.45
C LEU A 351 -17.41 27.68 -32.87
N LEU A 352 -17.43 27.57 -31.55
CA LEU A 352 -17.24 26.32 -30.82
C LEU A 352 -18.54 25.88 -30.15
N THR A 353 -18.80 24.58 -30.11
CA THR A 353 -19.93 24.02 -29.34
C THR A 353 -19.40 23.25 -28.14
N LEU A 354 -19.57 23.81 -26.94
CA LEU A 354 -19.31 23.10 -25.69
C LEU A 354 -20.52 22.22 -25.35
N ARG A 355 -20.38 20.91 -25.50
CA ARG A 355 -21.37 19.93 -25.03
C ARG A 355 -21.05 19.50 -23.61
N LEU A 356 -21.96 19.83 -22.70
CA LEU A 356 -21.98 19.32 -21.32
C LEU A 356 -22.99 18.19 -21.23
N LYS A 357 -22.56 17.03 -20.74
CA LYS A 357 -23.39 15.84 -20.57
C LYS A 357 -23.32 15.38 -19.12
N ASN A 358 -24.47 15.29 -18.45
CA ASN A 358 -24.53 14.63 -17.15
C ASN A 358 -24.27 13.14 -17.35
N ILE A 359 -23.19 12.63 -16.75
CA ILE A 359 -22.88 11.19 -16.69
C ILE A 359 -22.98 10.65 -15.27
N GLY A 360 -23.23 11.51 -14.28
CA GLY A 360 -23.45 11.12 -12.89
C GLY A 360 -24.89 10.70 -12.59
N HIS A 361 -25.08 10.12 -11.41
CA HIS A 361 -26.38 9.65 -10.93
C HIS A 361 -27.23 10.73 -10.25
N MET A 362 -26.72 11.96 -10.13
CA MET A 362 -27.38 13.11 -9.51
C MET A 362 -27.82 14.15 -10.53
N GLY A 363 -28.92 14.86 -10.23
CA GLY A 363 -29.31 16.06 -10.99
C GLY A 363 -28.28 17.18 -10.86
N LEU A 364 -28.13 17.98 -11.91
CA LEU A 364 -27.21 19.11 -11.95
C LEU A 364 -27.98 20.43 -11.86
N GLU A 365 -27.65 21.26 -10.89
CA GLU A 365 -28.18 22.61 -10.72
C GLU A 365 -27.02 23.60 -10.50
N GLY A 366 -27.19 24.85 -10.92
CA GLY A 366 -26.20 25.91 -10.65
C GLY A 366 -24.84 25.74 -11.34
N ILE A 367 -24.79 25.15 -12.54
CA ILE A 367 -23.54 24.98 -13.31
C ILE A 367 -22.88 26.35 -13.52
N SER A 368 -21.62 26.47 -13.10
CA SER A 368 -20.78 27.65 -13.32
C SER A 368 -19.54 27.26 -14.12
N VAL A 369 -19.11 28.13 -15.04
CA VAL A 369 -17.98 27.89 -15.94
C VAL A 369 -16.88 28.90 -15.65
N GLY A 370 -15.71 28.40 -15.23
CA GLY A 370 -14.50 29.21 -15.05
C GLY A 370 -13.53 29.03 -16.22
N ILE A 371 -13.09 30.12 -16.83
CA ILE A 371 -12.16 30.11 -17.96
C ILE A 371 -10.84 30.76 -17.53
N SER A 372 -9.70 30.11 -17.80
CA SER A 372 -8.36 30.61 -17.49
C SER A 372 -8.00 31.86 -18.30
N HIS A 373 -8.37 31.86 -19.59
CA HIS A 373 -8.06 32.90 -20.55
C HIS A 373 -9.36 33.50 -21.14
N PRO A 374 -10.07 34.39 -20.41
CA PRO A 374 -11.36 34.93 -20.84
C PRO A 374 -11.30 35.79 -22.11
N HIS A 375 -10.10 36.19 -22.57
CA HIS A 375 -9.92 36.90 -23.84
C HIS A 375 -9.90 35.97 -25.07
N PHE A 376 -9.78 34.64 -24.88
CA PHE A 376 -9.73 33.65 -25.96
C PHE A 376 -11.08 32.98 -26.22
N PHE A 377 -12.02 33.08 -25.28
CA PHE A 377 -13.33 32.45 -25.36
C PHE A 377 -14.42 33.45 -25.04
N LEU A 378 -15.34 33.64 -25.97
CA LEU A 378 -16.58 34.38 -25.77
C LEU A 378 -17.72 33.36 -25.68
N ILE A 379 -18.49 33.40 -24.60
CA ILE A 379 -19.74 32.64 -24.51
C ILE A 379 -20.75 33.40 -25.36
N GLY A 380 -21.27 32.77 -26.41
CA GLY A 380 -22.34 33.34 -27.23
C GLY A 380 -23.58 33.57 -26.37
N GLY A 381 -24.03 34.82 -26.30
CA GLY A 381 -25.35 35.15 -25.74
C GLY A 381 -26.43 35.01 -26.82
N ASP A 382 -27.65 34.69 -26.39
CA ASP A 382 -28.85 34.66 -27.26
C ASP A 382 -29.32 36.10 -27.60
N ASP A 383 -28.42 36.94 -28.09
CA ASP A 383 -28.73 38.27 -28.64
C ASP A 383 -29.37 38.11 -30.03
N SER A 384 -30.61 37.63 -30.01
CA SER A 384 -31.53 37.46 -31.15
C SER A 384 -32.01 38.79 -31.76
N SER A 385 -31.18 39.84 -31.68
CA SER A 385 -31.43 41.20 -32.15
C SER A 385 -30.42 41.70 -33.18
N ALA A 386 -29.30 41.00 -33.42
CA ALA A 386 -28.26 41.42 -34.36
C ALA A 386 -28.52 41.01 -35.84
N ALA A 387 -29.61 40.30 -36.13
CA ALA A 387 -29.90 39.75 -37.46
C ALA A 387 -30.87 40.59 -38.32
N ALA A 388 -31.20 41.81 -37.89
CA ALA A 388 -32.26 42.62 -38.49
C ALA A 388 -31.87 44.10 -38.71
N GLU A 389 -30.67 44.35 -39.26
CA GLU A 389 -30.31 45.70 -39.76
C GLU A 389 -29.30 45.62 -40.92
N VAL A 390 -29.75 45.09 -42.06
CA VAL A 390 -29.17 45.39 -43.39
C VAL A 390 -30.33 45.59 -44.37
N ASP A 391 -30.91 46.78 -44.33
CA ASP A 391 -31.76 47.32 -45.39
C ASP A 391 -31.12 48.66 -45.80
N ASP A 392 -30.46 48.71 -46.96
CA ASP A 392 -30.67 49.77 -47.95
C ASP A 392 -29.91 49.53 -49.28
N SER A 393 -30.69 49.48 -50.37
CA SER A 393 -30.49 50.19 -51.64
C SER A 393 -29.07 50.59 -52.13
N MET A 394 -28.57 49.90 -53.16
CA MET A 394 -28.36 50.48 -54.51
C MET A 394 -28.03 49.43 -55.59
#